data_AF-A0A812X4D4-F1
#
_entry.id   AF-A0A812X4D4-F1
#
_cell.length_a   1.000
_cell.length_b   1.000
_cell.length_c   1.000
_cell.angle_alpha   90.00
_cell.angle_beta   90.00
_cell.angle_gamma   90.00
#
_symmetry.space_group_name_H-M   'P 1'
#
loop_
_entity.id
_entity.type
_entity.pdbx_description
1 polymer ?
#
loop_
_entity_poly.entity_id
_entity_poly.type
_entity_poly.pdbx_seq_one_letter_code
_entity_poly.pdbx_strand_id
1 'polypeptide(L)'
;MRGPAPSSFSSQTQFSRKAFAWGNSDAQQKQETKNGQGGQEESQNRTYEILAKTGTVKAEPHMDAKLKTKKSKGSRFLVSEMTMNGWLKLENEPGWLAAHLRGVQDIGEVAAPLETEPMLELAVPVYQPQGMVCLEVVFKTGVPVREAPNRRAKTVATLKCGEFVFAHTQNFDGWLKLSGKPEGWVLASDSDWGELLRRRRRMNDIDLWALCDAWAAARAGPGTGRSMGLSGKEVQALKELEELTVAEAKALWQEHGSKKEYLVSEGYLVGEDLLKTETWMRQRIFAHVLEKKSKTGEGWLRELISGFKLSSRVPPLPGIQGDQEEDDYYAEQQATSQAFSQGLRQGFMNGKSGGQQGYGAFDPAFEGTKPFEYKGKMYTMAPNGVMFDPPNQIPMGIWNPDTQRLDPAAGMMPGCPYPAISYLGRTYILLPDQRLLDPETEDIVGTFNRETSEIDLQHPTLLQQVGSLKELGSDPTIPNDGEPVDIHEYIERGNQMVKAGRFKAAAGLFSEALNACSSARAVDLDLETDIIKSRAKCWKALGCFQELRDDSSRVLKLTGNRDTDALQWHRAAEEGLAYKSRRQALHPREE
;
A
#
# COMPACT_ATOMS: atom_id res chain seq x y z
N MET A 1 -82.95 18.06 -8.59
CA MET A 1 -82.26 18.30 -7.31
C MET A 1 -80.91 17.59 -7.36
N ARG A 2 -79.83 18.34 -7.58
CA ARG A 2 -78.45 17.83 -7.69
C ARG A 2 -77.59 18.64 -6.72
N GLY A 3 -76.78 17.95 -5.92
CA GLY A 3 -76.07 18.50 -4.77
C GLY A 3 -74.89 19.43 -5.12
N PRO A 4 -74.40 20.23 -4.17
CA PRO A 4 -73.36 21.22 -4.39
C PRO A 4 -71.94 20.66 -4.18
N ALA A 5 -71.00 21.29 -4.89
CA ALA A 5 -69.56 21.05 -4.92
C ALA A 5 -68.83 21.57 -3.65
N PRO A 6 -67.59 21.09 -3.38
CA PRO A 6 -66.81 21.53 -2.24
C PRO A 6 -65.95 22.79 -2.55
N SER A 7 -65.88 23.65 -1.55
CA SER A 7 -65.17 24.93 -1.49
C SER A 7 -63.67 24.77 -1.20
N SER A 8 -62.85 25.52 -1.94
CA SER A 8 -61.41 25.72 -1.73
C SER A 8 -61.14 26.80 -0.68
N PHE A 9 -60.24 26.52 0.27
CA PHE A 9 -59.69 27.50 1.22
C PHE A 9 -58.29 27.92 0.76
N SER A 10 -58.12 29.22 0.50
CA SER A 10 -56.83 29.87 0.27
C SER A 10 -56.37 30.57 1.55
N SER A 11 -55.20 30.20 2.09
CA SER A 11 -54.53 30.95 3.16
C SER A 11 -53.39 31.79 2.59
N GLN A 12 -53.59 33.11 2.65
CA GLN A 12 -52.58 34.14 2.39
C GLN A 12 -51.77 34.39 3.68
N THR A 13 -50.47 34.15 3.66
CA THR A 13 -49.55 34.57 4.72
C THR A 13 -48.70 35.74 4.24
N GLN A 14 -48.86 36.89 4.91
CA GLN A 14 -48.09 38.11 4.69
C GLN A 14 -46.65 37.95 5.21
N PHE A 15 -45.66 38.25 4.36
CA PHE A 15 -44.25 38.35 4.74
C PHE A 15 -43.91 39.78 5.17
N SER A 16 -43.56 39.95 6.44
CA SER A 16 -42.96 41.18 6.98
C SER A 16 -41.45 41.20 6.73
N ARG A 17 -40.97 42.20 6.00
CA ARG A 17 -39.53 42.48 5.82
C ARG A 17 -39.01 43.23 7.05
N LYS A 18 -38.10 42.62 7.81
CA LYS A 18 -37.17 43.34 8.70
C LYS A 18 -35.74 43.07 8.24
N ALA A 19 -35.06 44.16 7.90
CA ALA A 19 -33.65 44.20 7.54
C ALA A 19 -32.79 43.85 8.76
N PHE A 20 -31.81 42.96 8.56
CA PHE A 20 -30.79 42.63 9.55
C PHE A 20 -29.55 43.49 9.29
N ALA A 21 -29.27 44.38 10.23
CA ALA A 21 -28.01 45.12 10.32
C ALA A 21 -27.00 44.25 11.08
N TRP A 22 -25.83 44.02 10.49
CA TRP A 22 -24.67 43.43 11.16
C TRP A 22 -23.92 44.54 11.91
N GLY A 23 -23.80 44.40 13.23
CA GLY A 23 -23.04 45.32 14.07
C GLY A 23 -22.62 44.69 15.40
N ASN A 24 -21.30 44.75 15.66
CA ASN A 24 -20.56 44.54 16.90
C ASN A 24 -20.43 43.12 17.51
N SER A 25 -19.17 42.65 17.54
CA SER A 25 -18.68 41.38 18.07
C SER A 25 -17.94 41.51 19.41
N ASP A 26 -18.36 42.43 20.30
CA ASP A 26 -17.65 42.71 21.57
C ASP A 26 -18.45 42.42 22.85
N ALA A 27 -19.51 41.61 22.78
CA ALA A 27 -20.34 41.34 23.96
C ALA A 27 -20.85 39.91 24.05
N GLN A 28 -19.97 38.91 24.00
CA GLN A 28 -20.31 37.54 24.42
C GLN A 28 -19.07 36.69 24.75
N GLN A 29 -18.22 37.17 25.65
CA GLN A 29 -17.23 36.33 26.36
C GLN A 29 -17.20 36.72 27.83
N LYS A 30 -18.22 36.29 28.59
CA LYS A 30 -18.14 36.32 30.05
C LYS A 30 -19.15 35.38 30.72
N GLN A 31 -18.93 34.07 30.60
CA GLN A 31 -19.30 33.08 31.62
C GLN A 31 -18.90 31.68 31.13
N GLU A 32 -17.77 31.17 31.65
CA GLU A 32 -17.54 29.79 32.08
C GLU A 32 -16.03 29.57 32.27
N THR A 33 -15.49 30.10 33.37
CA THR A 33 -14.20 29.67 33.93
C THR A 33 -14.47 29.01 35.27
N LYS A 34 -14.75 27.69 35.23
CA LYS A 34 -14.52 26.81 36.37
C LYS A 34 -13.45 25.81 35.99
N ASN A 35 -12.25 26.12 36.48
CA ASN A 35 -11.01 25.38 36.35
C ASN A 35 -11.17 23.91 36.74
N GLY A 36 -11.16 23.03 35.74
CA GLY A 36 -10.53 21.73 35.84
C GLY A 36 -9.37 21.72 34.87
N GLN A 37 -8.13 21.74 35.38
CA GLN A 37 -6.91 21.51 34.58
C GLN A 37 -6.85 20.03 34.16
N GLY A 38 -7.84 19.57 33.39
CA GLY A 38 -7.66 18.41 32.54
C GLY A 38 -6.98 18.92 31.30
N GLY A 39 -5.70 18.61 31.08
CA GLY A 39 -5.02 18.88 29.82
C GLY A 39 -5.84 18.28 28.69
N GLN A 40 -6.66 19.12 28.04
CA GLN A 40 -7.30 18.77 26.79
C GLN A 40 -6.16 18.72 25.78
N GLU A 41 -5.89 17.54 25.24
CA GLU A 41 -5.12 17.42 24.01
C GLU A 41 -5.83 18.28 22.97
N GLU A 42 -5.29 19.47 22.70
CA GLU A 42 -5.79 20.33 21.64
C GLU A 42 -5.64 19.57 20.32
N SER A 43 -6.75 19.42 19.60
CA SER A 43 -6.74 18.83 18.25
C SER A 43 -5.79 19.63 17.37
N GLN A 44 -4.88 18.96 16.66
CA GLN A 44 -3.94 19.65 15.79
C GLN A 44 -4.67 20.19 14.57
N ASN A 45 -4.97 21.48 14.59
CA ASN A 45 -5.49 22.19 13.44
C ASN A 45 -4.33 22.52 12.47
N ARG A 46 -4.58 22.44 11.17
CA ARG A 46 -3.61 22.82 10.15
C ARG A 46 -3.99 24.12 9.47
N THR A 47 -2.99 24.95 9.19
CA THR A 47 -3.20 26.18 8.43
C THR A 47 -3.06 25.89 6.94
N TYR A 48 -4.07 26.30 6.17
CA TYR A 48 -4.07 26.23 4.71
C TYR A 48 -4.10 27.62 4.10
N GLU A 49 -3.54 27.76 2.89
CA GLU A 49 -3.58 28.97 2.09
C GLU A 49 -4.33 28.72 0.76
N ILE A 50 -5.19 29.65 0.37
CA ILE A 50 -5.89 29.60 -0.93
C ILE A 50 -4.92 29.94 -2.06
N LEU A 51 -4.69 29.00 -2.98
CA LEU A 51 -3.83 29.16 -4.15
C LEU A 51 -4.61 29.66 -5.38
N ALA A 52 -5.84 29.19 -5.55
CA ALA A 52 -6.71 29.60 -6.65
C ALA A 52 -7.18 31.06 -6.50
N LYS A 53 -7.63 31.69 -7.59
CA LYS A 53 -8.14 33.08 -7.57
C LYS A 53 -9.24 33.26 -6.52
N THR A 54 -10.15 32.30 -6.43
CA THR A 54 -11.21 32.23 -5.41
C THR A 54 -11.47 30.79 -5.00
N GLY A 55 -11.49 30.51 -3.70
CA GLY A 55 -11.96 29.23 -3.14
C GLY A 55 -13.40 29.35 -2.65
N THR A 56 -14.28 28.41 -3.05
CA THR A 56 -15.69 28.42 -2.62
C THR A 56 -15.87 27.57 -1.36
N VAL A 57 -16.45 28.16 -0.32
CA VAL A 57 -16.83 27.44 0.90
C VAL A 57 -18.27 26.99 0.79
N LYS A 58 -18.51 25.70 0.99
CA LYS A 58 -19.78 24.99 0.81
C LYS A 58 -20.35 24.54 2.16
N ALA A 59 -21.66 24.35 2.23
CA ALA A 59 -22.32 23.89 3.45
C ALA A 59 -21.96 22.45 3.84
N GLU A 60 -21.75 21.61 2.83
CA GLU A 60 -21.45 20.17 2.92
C GLU A 60 -20.30 19.85 1.95
N PRO A 61 -19.57 18.73 2.13
CA PRO A 61 -18.36 18.41 1.35
C PRO A 61 -18.68 17.85 -0.04
N HIS A 62 -19.45 18.59 -0.83
CA HIS A 62 -19.75 18.25 -2.22
C HIS A 62 -20.11 19.49 -3.06
N MET A 63 -20.01 19.37 -4.39
CA MET A 63 -20.15 20.51 -5.31
C MET A 63 -21.55 21.11 -5.34
N ASP A 64 -22.58 20.28 -5.19
CA ASP A 64 -23.99 20.71 -5.22
C ASP A 64 -24.45 21.39 -3.92
N ALA A 65 -23.61 21.37 -2.88
CA ALA A 65 -23.95 21.99 -1.61
C ALA A 65 -24.11 23.51 -1.75
N LYS A 66 -24.96 24.07 -0.88
CA LYS A 66 -25.20 25.53 -0.84
C LYS A 66 -23.89 26.28 -0.58
N LEU A 67 -23.61 27.31 -1.38
CA LEU A 67 -22.50 28.22 -1.17
C LEU A 67 -22.69 28.98 0.15
N LYS A 68 -21.68 28.96 1.02
CA LYS A 68 -21.64 29.72 2.29
C LYS A 68 -20.89 31.03 2.10
N THR A 69 -19.66 30.96 1.63
CA THR A 69 -18.78 32.13 1.41
C THR A 69 -17.73 31.86 0.33
N LYS A 70 -16.91 32.86 0.00
CA LYS A 70 -15.76 32.75 -0.89
C LYS A 70 -14.52 33.30 -0.18
N LYS A 71 -13.37 32.65 -0.36
CA LYS A 71 -12.06 33.13 0.10
C LYS A 71 -11.20 33.51 -1.10
N SER A 72 -10.43 34.59 -1.02
CA SER A 72 -9.55 35.05 -2.09
C SER A 72 -8.19 34.37 -2.02
N LYS A 73 -7.45 34.35 -3.14
CA LYS A 73 -6.03 33.94 -3.18
C LYS A 73 -5.22 34.59 -2.05
N GLY A 74 -4.36 33.81 -1.40
CA GLY A 74 -3.53 34.23 -0.27
C GLY A 74 -4.25 34.26 1.08
N SER A 75 -5.57 34.02 1.11
CA SER A 75 -6.30 33.91 2.39
C SER A 75 -5.84 32.66 3.12
N ARG A 76 -5.60 32.80 4.43
CA ARG A 76 -5.23 31.70 5.32
C ARG A 76 -6.40 31.30 6.22
N PHE A 77 -6.49 30.02 6.55
CA PHE A 77 -7.56 29.50 7.39
C PHE A 77 -7.12 28.23 8.11
N LEU A 78 -7.75 27.94 9.25
CA LEU A 78 -7.53 26.73 10.02
C LEU A 78 -8.50 25.63 9.59
N VAL A 79 -7.95 24.42 9.47
CA VAL A 79 -8.66 23.20 9.12
C VAL A 79 -8.55 22.22 10.28
N SER A 80 -9.66 21.63 10.69
CA SER A 80 -9.68 20.61 11.76
C SER A 80 -9.86 19.19 11.23
N GLU A 81 -10.52 19.03 10.09
CA GLU A 81 -10.82 17.73 9.50
C GLU A 81 -10.71 17.79 7.97
N MET A 82 -10.42 16.65 7.35
CA MET A 82 -10.42 16.48 5.91
C MET A 82 -11.18 15.21 5.50
N THR A 83 -12.03 15.30 4.48
CA THR A 83 -12.66 14.10 3.89
C THR A 83 -11.68 13.31 3.03
N MET A 84 -11.96 12.03 2.79
CA MET A 84 -11.06 11.21 1.95
C MET A 84 -10.98 11.67 0.49
N ASN A 85 -11.96 12.45 0.02
CA ASN A 85 -11.93 13.14 -1.28
C ASN A 85 -11.49 14.61 -1.19
N GLY A 86 -10.72 14.99 -0.16
CA GLY A 86 -9.99 16.26 -0.13
C GLY A 86 -10.82 17.51 0.17
N TRP A 87 -11.98 17.39 0.84
CA TRP A 87 -12.69 18.54 1.38
C TRP A 87 -12.19 18.89 2.78
N LEU A 88 -11.82 20.15 2.97
CA LEU A 88 -11.28 20.71 4.20
C LEU A 88 -12.39 21.35 5.03
N LYS A 89 -12.56 20.92 6.28
CA LYS A 89 -13.50 21.51 7.23
C LYS A 89 -12.86 22.71 7.92
N LEU A 90 -13.49 23.87 7.83
CA LEU A 90 -12.98 25.08 8.46
C LEU A 90 -13.30 25.06 9.97
N GLU A 91 -12.34 25.42 10.82
CA GLU A 91 -12.51 25.35 12.28
C GLU A 91 -13.30 26.56 12.82
N ASN A 92 -12.91 27.77 12.41
CA ASN A 92 -13.50 29.02 12.93
C ASN A 92 -14.69 29.53 12.08
N GLU A 93 -15.03 28.82 11.01
CA GLU A 93 -16.09 29.22 10.08
C GLU A 93 -16.88 27.98 9.64
N PRO A 94 -18.21 28.06 9.52
CA PRO A 94 -18.99 26.91 9.08
C PRO A 94 -18.79 26.66 7.58
N GLY A 95 -18.30 25.47 7.25
CA GLY A 95 -18.35 24.95 5.89
C GLY A 95 -17.13 24.14 5.50
N TRP A 96 -17.14 23.74 4.24
CA TRP A 96 -16.16 22.87 3.61
C TRP A 96 -15.57 23.54 2.37
N LEU A 97 -14.28 23.37 2.16
CA LEU A 97 -13.57 23.87 0.99
C LEU A 97 -12.80 22.73 0.34
N ALA A 98 -13.00 22.48 -0.95
CA ALA A 98 -12.22 21.48 -1.68
C ALA A 98 -10.77 21.94 -1.78
N ALA A 99 -9.80 21.13 -1.34
CA ALA A 99 -8.38 21.40 -1.50
C ALA A 99 -7.95 21.39 -2.97
N HIS A 100 -8.60 20.54 -3.77
CA HIS A 100 -8.32 20.37 -5.19
C HIS A 100 -9.62 20.11 -5.96
N LEU A 101 -9.85 20.82 -7.07
CA LEU A 101 -11.05 20.68 -7.92
C LEU A 101 -10.85 19.74 -9.10
N ARG A 102 -9.64 19.21 -9.31
CA ARG A 102 -9.33 18.12 -10.27
C ARG A 102 -9.73 18.48 -11.71
N GLY A 103 -9.49 19.73 -12.09
CA GLY A 103 -9.80 20.23 -13.43
C GLY A 103 -11.26 20.63 -13.62
N VAL A 104 -12.12 20.48 -12.61
CA VAL A 104 -13.47 21.05 -12.65
C VAL A 104 -13.35 22.56 -12.82
N GLN A 105 -13.92 23.09 -13.91
CA GLN A 105 -13.81 24.50 -14.30
C GLN A 105 -12.38 24.98 -14.58
N ASP A 106 -11.51 24.09 -15.05
CA ASP A 106 -10.08 24.35 -15.29
C ASP A 106 -9.30 24.74 -14.01
N ILE A 107 -9.82 24.34 -12.85
CA ILE A 107 -9.18 24.58 -11.55
C ILE A 107 -8.59 23.26 -11.05
N GLY A 108 -7.26 23.24 -10.90
CA GLY A 108 -6.53 22.17 -10.22
C GLY A 108 -6.56 22.36 -8.71
N GLU A 109 -5.41 22.71 -8.15
CA GLU A 109 -5.25 22.96 -6.72
C GLU A 109 -5.91 24.27 -6.29
N VAL A 110 -6.72 24.21 -5.23
CA VAL A 110 -7.44 25.35 -4.67
C VAL A 110 -6.79 25.84 -3.39
N ALA A 111 -6.34 24.92 -2.53
CA ALA A 111 -5.71 25.23 -1.26
C ALA A 111 -4.64 24.21 -0.90
N ALA A 112 -3.53 24.69 -0.34
CA ALA A 112 -2.41 23.88 0.10
C ALA A 112 -2.10 24.14 1.59
N PRO A 113 -1.56 23.15 2.33
CA PRO A 113 -1.10 23.37 3.69
C PRO A 113 0.13 24.31 3.71
N LEU A 114 0.27 25.12 4.76
CA LEU A 114 1.47 25.92 4.98
C LEU A 114 2.55 25.10 5.71
N GLU A 115 3.69 24.87 5.03
CA GLU A 115 4.87 24.16 5.54
C GLU A 115 5.57 24.95 6.65
N THR A 116 5.08 24.86 7.88
CA THR A 116 5.68 25.58 9.02
C THR A 116 6.25 24.67 10.11
N GLU A 117 5.87 23.39 10.13
CA GLU A 117 6.32 22.39 11.11
C GLU A 117 6.36 20.99 10.47
N PRO A 118 7.11 20.01 11.03
CA PRO A 118 7.06 18.63 10.55
C PRO A 118 5.61 18.13 10.61
N MET A 119 4.98 18.07 9.44
CA MET A 119 3.57 17.68 9.32
C MET A 119 3.46 16.20 9.68
N LEU A 120 2.66 15.87 10.69
CA LEU A 120 2.28 14.49 10.93
C LEU A 120 1.71 13.88 9.65
N GLU A 121 2.07 12.65 9.36
CA GLU A 121 1.52 11.96 8.20
C GLU A 121 0.03 11.74 8.41
N LEU A 122 -0.77 11.99 7.37
CA LEU A 122 -2.19 11.65 7.40
C LEU A 122 -2.34 10.13 7.49
N ALA A 123 -3.30 9.65 8.28
CA ALA A 123 -3.61 8.22 8.34
C ALA A 123 -3.97 7.65 6.95
N VAL A 124 -4.58 8.47 6.10
CA VAL A 124 -4.83 8.16 4.69
C VAL A 124 -4.31 9.31 3.83
N PRO A 125 -3.06 9.24 3.33
CA PRO A 125 -2.47 10.35 2.57
C PRO A 125 -2.99 10.41 1.12
N VAL A 126 -3.56 9.32 0.63
CA VAL A 126 -4.00 9.19 -0.77
C VAL A 126 -5.46 9.58 -0.91
N TYR A 127 -5.73 10.45 -1.89
CA TYR A 127 -7.09 10.81 -2.30
C TYR A 127 -7.92 9.58 -2.65
N GLN A 128 -9.13 9.49 -2.10
CA GLN A 128 -10.08 8.43 -2.40
C GLN A 128 -11.22 8.98 -3.27
N PRO A 129 -11.33 8.58 -4.55
CA PRO A 129 -12.35 9.10 -5.46
C PRO A 129 -13.77 8.95 -4.92
N GLN A 130 -14.08 7.82 -4.27
CA GLN A 130 -15.40 7.55 -3.69
C GLN A 130 -15.68 8.36 -2.41
N GLY A 131 -14.74 9.17 -1.93
CA GLY A 131 -14.88 9.92 -0.67
C GLY A 131 -14.85 9.04 0.58
N MET A 132 -14.41 7.79 0.44
CA MET A 132 -14.37 6.81 1.52
C MET A 132 -13.20 5.85 1.31
N VAL A 133 -12.67 5.34 2.42
CA VAL A 133 -11.65 4.28 2.46
C VAL A 133 -12.19 3.06 3.18
N CYS A 134 -11.73 1.87 2.78
CA CYS A 134 -11.95 0.62 3.50
C CYS A 134 -10.63 0.20 4.19
N LEU A 135 -10.69 -0.03 5.49
CA LEU A 135 -9.56 -0.52 6.28
C LEU A 135 -9.93 -1.83 6.96
N GLU A 136 -8.93 -2.68 7.18
CA GLU A 136 -9.02 -3.88 8.00
C GLU A 136 -8.42 -3.62 9.37
N VAL A 137 -9.11 -4.07 10.42
CA VAL A 137 -8.58 -4.04 11.78
C VAL A 137 -7.50 -5.12 11.89
N VAL A 138 -6.25 -4.72 12.12
CA VAL A 138 -5.12 -5.66 12.21
C VAL A 138 -4.64 -5.88 13.64
N PHE A 139 -5.09 -5.05 14.58
CA PHE A 139 -4.72 -5.16 15.97
C PHE A 139 -5.47 -6.31 16.66
N LYS A 140 -4.72 -7.28 17.19
CA LYS A 140 -5.25 -8.56 17.70
C LYS A 140 -6.24 -8.39 18.84
N THR A 141 -6.04 -7.43 19.74
CA THR A 141 -6.94 -7.21 20.89
C THR A 141 -8.19 -6.40 20.53
N GLY A 142 -8.29 -5.94 19.27
CA GLY A 142 -9.36 -5.07 18.81
C GLY A 142 -9.10 -3.59 19.07
N VAL A 143 -9.81 -2.74 18.35
CA VAL A 143 -9.58 -1.29 18.33
C VAL A 143 -10.81 -0.56 18.87
N PRO A 144 -10.65 0.34 19.87
CA PRO A 144 -11.77 1.09 20.42
C PRO A 144 -12.25 2.18 19.45
N VAL A 145 -13.56 2.24 19.24
CA VAL A 145 -14.25 3.36 18.58
C VAL A 145 -14.69 4.33 19.66
N ARG A 146 -14.36 5.60 19.50
CA ARG A 146 -14.58 6.65 20.49
C ARG A 146 -15.56 7.71 20.01
N GLU A 147 -16.21 8.39 20.95
CA GLU A 147 -17.18 9.45 20.63
C GLU A 147 -16.52 10.70 20.03
N ALA A 148 -15.26 10.97 20.40
CA ALA A 148 -14.45 12.08 19.93
C ALA A 148 -13.03 11.59 19.59
N PRO A 149 -12.24 12.31 18.75
CA PRO A 149 -10.89 11.93 18.36
C PRO A 149 -9.88 12.19 19.48
N ASN A 150 -10.06 11.52 20.61
CA ASN A 150 -9.25 11.68 21.81
C ASN A 150 -9.15 10.35 22.55
N ARG A 151 -7.95 9.98 23.02
CA ARG A 151 -7.70 8.69 23.69
C ARG A 151 -8.48 8.50 25.00
N ARG A 152 -8.95 9.59 25.61
CA ARG A 152 -9.76 9.60 26.83
C ARG A 152 -11.26 9.71 26.57
N ALA A 153 -11.67 9.93 25.32
CA ALA A 153 -13.08 9.97 24.96
C ALA A 153 -13.74 8.62 25.20
N LYS A 154 -15.03 8.65 25.53
CA LYS A 154 -15.84 7.47 25.82
C LYS A 154 -15.78 6.49 24.65
N THR A 155 -15.49 5.23 24.96
CA THR A 155 -15.57 4.13 23.99
C THR A 155 -17.03 3.80 23.71
N VAL A 156 -17.42 3.92 22.45
CA VAL A 156 -18.77 3.62 21.94
C VAL A 156 -18.86 2.14 21.55
N ALA A 157 -17.79 1.58 20.98
CA ALA A 157 -17.70 0.19 20.57
C ALA A 157 -16.25 -0.29 20.52
N THR A 158 -16.04 -1.59 20.34
CA THR A 158 -14.73 -2.18 20.05
C THR A 158 -14.83 -3.04 18.79
N LEU A 159 -13.97 -2.75 17.82
CA LEU A 159 -13.88 -3.47 16.56
C LEU A 159 -12.91 -4.64 16.71
N LYS A 160 -13.27 -5.82 16.21
CA LYS A 160 -12.40 -7.00 16.31
C LYS A 160 -11.39 -7.07 15.17
N CYS A 161 -10.27 -7.73 15.42
CA CYS A 161 -9.28 -8.07 14.40
C CYS A 161 -9.95 -8.79 13.21
N GLY A 162 -9.62 -8.37 12.00
CA GLY A 162 -10.17 -8.86 10.74
C GLY A 162 -11.45 -8.17 10.26
N GLU A 163 -12.11 -7.35 11.10
CA GLU A 163 -13.28 -6.57 10.67
C GLU A 163 -12.89 -5.51 9.63
N PHE A 164 -13.78 -5.25 8.67
CA PHE A 164 -13.68 -4.09 7.80
C PHE A 164 -14.40 -2.89 8.38
N VAL A 165 -13.72 -1.75 8.31
CA VAL A 165 -14.21 -0.46 8.75
C VAL A 165 -14.08 0.53 7.62
N PHE A 166 -15.00 1.49 7.60
CA PHE A 166 -15.11 2.46 6.53
C PHE A 166 -14.99 3.83 7.14
N ALA A 167 -14.21 4.72 6.53
CA ALA A 167 -14.04 6.08 7.02
C ALA A 167 -14.17 7.08 5.88
N HIS A 168 -14.90 8.16 6.11
CA HIS A 168 -15.11 9.23 5.13
C HIS A 168 -14.35 10.51 5.47
N THR A 169 -13.87 10.65 6.71
CA THR A 169 -13.15 11.82 7.22
C THR A 169 -12.01 11.40 8.14
N GLN A 170 -10.97 12.22 8.20
CA GLN A 170 -9.86 12.11 9.15
C GLN A 170 -9.52 13.48 9.73
N ASN A 171 -8.87 13.49 10.90
CA ASN A 171 -8.17 14.67 11.39
C ASN A 171 -6.66 14.56 11.10
N PHE A 172 -5.89 15.49 11.63
CA PHE A 172 -4.45 15.59 11.39
C PHE A 172 -3.59 14.87 12.43
N ASP A 173 -4.24 14.17 13.38
CA ASP A 173 -3.64 13.41 14.49
C ASP A 173 -3.79 11.88 14.28
N GLY A 174 -4.07 11.46 13.04
CA GLY A 174 -4.23 10.06 12.68
C GLY A 174 -5.57 9.42 13.07
N TRP A 175 -6.55 10.21 13.52
CA TRP A 175 -7.91 9.72 13.81
C TRP A 175 -8.78 9.72 12.55
N LEU A 176 -9.48 8.60 12.36
CA LEU A 176 -10.44 8.38 11.29
C LEU A 176 -11.86 8.40 11.85
N LYS A 177 -12.74 9.17 11.22
CA LYS A 177 -14.17 9.17 11.51
C LYS A 177 -14.87 8.08 10.70
N LEU A 178 -15.45 7.12 11.40
CA LEU A 178 -16.10 5.97 10.79
C LEU A 178 -17.43 6.34 10.12
N SER A 179 -17.66 5.72 8.96
CA SER A 179 -18.92 5.71 8.23
C SER A 179 -19.78 4.53 8.70
N GLY A 180 -21.08 4.75 8.83
CA GLY A 180 -22.02 3.70 9.25
C GLY A 180 -21.91 3.35 10.73
N LYS A 181 -22.43 2.18 11.13
CA LYS A 181 -22.44 1.76 12.54
C LYS A 181 -21.22 0.90 12.89
N PRO A 182 -20.62 1.05 14.07
CA PRO A 182 -20.82 2.16 15.01
C PRO A 182 -20.22 3.46 14.44
N GLU A 183 -20.91 4.58 14.68
CA GLU A 183 -20.35 5.90 14.38
C GLU A 183 -19.35 6.30 15.47
N GLY A 184 -18.27 6.95 15.08
CA GLY A 184 -17.26 7.46 16.01
C GLY A 184 -15.89 7.62 15.37
N TRP A 185 -14.88 7.76 16.21
CA TRP A 185 -13.50 8.01 15.85
C TRP A 185 -12.62 6.82 16.24
N VAL A 186 -11.71 6.47 15.36
CA VAL A 186 -10.76 5.37 15.57
C VAL A 186 -9.36 5.84 15.19
N LEU A 187 -8.36 5.45 15.97
CA LEU A 187 -6.97 5.78 15.70
C LEU A 187 -6.40 4.76 14.70
N ALA A 188 -5.76 5.23 13.62
CA ALA A 188 -5.22 4.35 12.58
C ALA A 188 -3.91 3.66 13.01
N SER A 189 -3.06 4.38 13.73
CA SER A 189 -1.79 3.90 14.27
C SER A 189 -1.52 4.53 15.63
N ASP A 190 -0.85 3.79 16.50
CA ASP A 190 -0.49 4.23 17.85
C ASP A 190 1.02 4.11 18.03
N SER A 191 1.64 5.05 18.74
CA SER A 191 3.07 5.03 19.04
C SER A 191 3.49 3.77 19.80
N ASP A 192 2.61 3.27 20.67
CA ASP A 192 2.92 2.20 21.61
C ASP A 192 2.57 0.83 21.01
N TRP A 193 1.59 0.79 20.09
CA TRP A 193 1.02 -0.44 19.53
C TRP A 193 1.24 -0.63 18.03
N GLY A 194 1.77 0.38 17.34
CA GLY A 194 1.99 0.37 15.89
C GLY A 194 0.71 0.50 15.06
N GLU A 195 0.64 -0.22 13.93
CA GLU A 195 -0.49 -0.20 13.01
C GLU A 195 -1.73 -0.85 13.64
N LEU A 196 -2.80 -0.07 13.82
CA LEU A 196 -4.08 -0.57 14.33
C LEU A 196 -5.04 -0.94 13.20
N LEU A 197 -5.03 -0.13 12.14
CA LEU A 197 -5.86 -0.28 10.95
C LEU A 197 -4.98 -0.32 9.70
N ARG A 198 -5.23 -1.27 8.82
CA ARG A 198 -4.54 -1.41 7.55
C ARG A 198 -5.46 -1.06 6.39
N ARG A 199 -5.04 -0.12 5.55
CA ARG A 199 -5.78 0.23 4.33
C ARG A 199 -5.85 -0.96 3.38
N ARG A 200 -7.06 -1.29 2.90
CA ARG A 200 -7.22 -2.28 1.81
C ARG A 200 -6.88 -1.65 0.46
N ARG A 201 -6.16 -2.40 -0.38
CA ARG A 201 -5.75 -1.99 -1.73
C ARG A 201 -6.71 -2.58 -2.76
N ARG A 202 -6.71 -2.03 -3.99
CA ARG A 202 -7.47 -2.54 -5.15
C ARG A 202 -9.00 -2.51 -4.99
N MET A 203 -9.52 -1.36 -4.60
CA MET A 203 -10.97 -1.16 -4.41
C MET A 203 -11.64 -0.42 -5.59
N ASN A 204 -11.00 -0.36 -6.77
CA ASN A 204 -11.45 0.46 -7.90
C ASN A 204 -12.81 0.00 -8.46
N ASP A 205 -13.03 -1.31 -8.58
CA ASP A 205 -14.30 -1.89 -9.06
C ASP A 205 -15.32 -2.14 -7.94
N ILE A 206 -14.92 -1.90 -6.68
CA ILE A 206 -15.77 -2.13 -5.51
C ILE A 206 -16.38 -0.82 -5.10
N ASP A 207 -17.68 -0.81 -4.98
CA ASP A 207 -18.38 0.32 -4.41
C ASP A 207 -18.37 0.22 -2.88
N LEU A 208 -17.57 1.12 -2.29
CA LEU A 208 -17.32 1.15 -0.87
C LEU A 208 -18.56 1.57 -0.08
N TRP A 209 -19.48 2.36 -0.66
CA TRP A 209 -20.72 2.78 0.00
C TRP A 209 -21.66 1.61 0.20
N ALA A 210 -21.91 0.81 -0.85
CA ALA A 210 -22.70 -0.41 -0.70
C ALA A 210 -22.04 -1.41 0.25
N LEU A 211 -20.71 -1.57 0.19
CA LEU A 211 -20.01 -2.46 1.11
C LEU A 211 -20.12 -1.96 2.56
N CYS A 212 -19.94 -0.66 2.80
CA CYS A 212 -20.14 -0.03 4.11
C CYS A 212 -21.57 -0.28 4.64
N ASP A 213 -22.59 -0.10 3.80
CA ASP A 213 -23.99 -0.32 4.16
C ASP A 213 -24.24 -1.80 4.54
N ALA A 214 -23.61 -2.75 3.85
CA ALA A 214 -23.72 -4.18 4.16
C ALA A 214 -23.10 -4.53 5.51
N TRP A 215 -21.90 -4.01 5.79
CA TRP A 215 -21.24 -4.19 7.09
C TRP A 215 -22.01 -3.49 8.23
N ALA A 216 -22.57 -2.30 7.97
CA ALA A 216 -23.42 -1.60 8.93
C ALA A 216 -24.72 -2.36 9.22
N ALA A 217 -25.34 -2.96 8.18
CA ALA A 217 -26.51 -3.81 8.34
C ALA A 217 -26.19 -5.06 9.16
N ALA A 218 -25.04 -5.71 8.92
CA ALA A 218 -24.59 -6.86 9.70
C ALA A 218 -24.45 -6.53 11.18
N ARG A 219 -23.85 -5.38 11.50
CA ARG A 219 -23.71 -4.91 12.88
C ARG A 219 -25.05 -4.57 13.54
N ALA A 220 -26.05 -4.17 12.75
CA ALA A 220 -27.39 -3.82 13.23
C ALA A 220 -28.35 -5.02 13.35
N GLY A 221 -27.92 -6.23 12.97
CA GLY A 221 -28.76 -7.42 12.90
C GLY A 221 -29.41 -7.84 14.25
N PRO A 222 -30.57 -8.50 14.23
CA PRO A 222 -31.20 -9.03 15.45
C PRO A 222 -30.27 -10.05 16.13
N GLY A 223 -29.97 -9.83 17.41
CA GLY A 223 -29.06 -10.69 18.18
C GLY A 223 -27.69 -10.07 18.47
N THR A 224 -27.29 -9.03 17.72
CA THR A 224 -26.07 -8.25 17.96
C THR A 224 -26.30 -7.05 18.88
N GLY A 225 -27.25 -7.12 19.82
CA GLY A 225 -27.48 -6.10 20.87
C GLY A 225 -26.29 -5.86 21.82
N ARG A 226 -25.09 -6.20 21.38
CA ARG A 226 -23.81 -6.17 22.06
C ARG A 226 -22.97 -5.08 21.39
N SER A 227 -22.45 -4.20 22.23
CA SER A 227 -21.25 -3.39 21.99
C SER A 227 -20.00 -4.19 21.51
N MET A 228 -20.12 -5.51 21.28
CA MET A 228 -19.02 -6.47 21.16
C MET A 228 -18.57 -6.79 19.73
N GLY A 229 -18.92 -6.02 18.70
CA GLY A 229 -18.45 -6.24 17.32
C GLY A 229 -18.91 -7.57 16.68
N LEU A 230 -18.53 -7.81 15.43
CA LEU A 230 -18.92 -9.02 14.68
C LEU A 230 -18.13 -10.24 15.16
N SER A 231 -18.71 -11.44 15.12
CA SER A 231 -17.98 -12.68 15.36
C SER A 231 -17.06 -13.00 14.19
N GLY A 232 -16.00 -13.80 14.42
CA GLY A 232 -15.08 -14.18 13.34
C GLY A 232 -15.77 -14.92 12.18
N LYS A 233 -16.85 -15.67 12.46
CA LYS A 233 -17.66 -16.33 11.43
C LYS A 233 -18.44 -15.31 10.59
N GLU A 234 -19.07 -14.32 11.21
CA GLU A 234 -19.78 -13.26 10.51
C GLU A 234 -18.84 -12.40 9.66
N VAL A 235 -17.65 -12.07 10.20
CA VAL A 235 -16.58 -11.38 9.48
C VAL A 235 -16.18 -12.15 8.23
N GLN A 236 -15.90 -13.45 8.38
CA GLN A 236 -15.51 -14.31 7.26
C GLN A 236 -16.63 -14.40 6.22
N ALA A 237 -17.87 -14.54 6.65
CA ALA A 237 -19.03 -14.62 5.77
C ALA A 237 -19.27 -13.32 4.97
N LEU A 238 -19.01 -12.15 5.56
CA LEU A 238 -19.06 -10.86 4.85
C LEU A 238 -17.92 -10.71 3.84
N LYS A 239 -16.73 -11.23 4.13
CA LYS A 239 -15.61 -11.26 3.18
C LYS A 239 -15.92 -12.17 1.99
N GLU A 240 -16.47 -13.35 2.24
CA GLU A 240 -16.91 -14.27 1.19
C GLU A 240 -18.03 -13.66 0.33
N LEU A 241 -18.97 -12.94 0.95
CA LEU A 241 -19.99 -12.18 0.24
C LEU A 241 -19.36 -11.15 -0.71
N GLU A 242 -18.39 -10.37 -0.22
CA GLU A 242 -17.67 -9.40 -1.05
C GLU A 242 -17.01 -10.08 -2.24
N GLU A 243 -16.23 -11.15 -2.01
CA GLU A 243 -15.53 -11.88 -3.07
C GLU A 243 -16.49 -12.42 -4.14
N LEU A 244 -17.59 -13.05 -3.73
CA LEU A 244 -18.63 -13.54 -4.63
C LEU A 244 -19.31 -12.40 -5.40
N THR A 245 -19.51 -11.25 -4.77
CA THR A 245 -20.10 -10.06 -5.41
C THR A 245 -19.14 -9.47 -6.44
N VAL A 246 -17.85 -9.37 -6.12
CA VAL A 246 -16.81 -8.92 -7.05
C VAL A 246 -16.75 -9.84 -8.26
N ALA A 247 -16.73 -11.15 -8.05
CA ALA A 247 -16.65 -12.13 -9.13
C ALA A 247 -17.85 -12.01 -10.09
N GLU A 248 -19.07 -11.93 -9.56
CA GLU A 248 -20.28 -11.79 -10.37
C GLU A 248 -20.37 -10.43 -11.08
N ALA A 249 -20.05 -9.33 -10.38
CA ALA A 249 -20.04 -8.01 -11.00
C ALA A 249 -19.01 -7.91 -12.14
N LYS A 250 -17.82 -8.51 -11.96
CA LYS A 250 -16.80 -8.60 -13.02
C LYS A 250 -17.29 -9.44 -14.19
N ALA A 251 -17.90 -10.60 -13.95
CA ALA A 251 -18.45 -11.44 -15.02
C ALA A 251 -19.52 -10.70 -15.84
N LEU A 252 -20.46 -10.02 -15.16
CA LEU A 252 -21.47 -9.19 -15.82
C LEU A 252 -20.87 -8.06 -16.65
N TRP A 253 -19.83 -7.39 -16.13
CA TRP A 253 -19.14 -6.34 -16.88
C TRP A 253 -18.41 -6.90 -18.11
N GLN A 254 -17.75 -8.05 -18.01
CA GLN A 254 -17.06 -8.66 -19.14
C GLN A 254 -18.03 -9.14 -20.23
N GLU A 255 -19.18 -9.68 -19.84
CA GLU A 255 -20.18 -10.17 -20.80
C GLU A 255 -20.95 -9.03 -21.49
N HIS A 256 -21.27 -7.96 -20.74
CA HIS A 256 -22.23 -6.94 -21.18
C HIS A 256 -21.69 -5.51 -21.17
N GLY A 257 -20.44 -5.25 -20.80
CA GLY A 257 -19.86 -3.90 -20.71
C GLY A 257 -19.88 -3.14 -22.04
N SER A 258 -19.86 -3.86 -23.17
CA SER A 258 -20.02 -3.30 -24.52
C SER A 258 -21.47 -2.99 -24.91
N LYS A 259 -22.45 -3.54 -24.19
CA LYS A 259 -23.90 -3.39 -24.41
C LYS A 259 -24.54 -2.73 -23.20
N LYS A 260 -24.15 -1.48 -22.90
CA LYS A 260 -24.54 -0.79 -21.67
C LYS A 260 -26.07 -0.64 -21.51
N GLU A 261 -26.81 -0.60 -22.60
CA GLU A 261 -28.28 -0.57 -22.61
C GLU A 261 -28.89 -1.83 -21.98
N TYR A 262 -28.24 -2.99 -22.12
CA TYR A 262 -28.65 -4.23 -21.47
C TYR A 262 -28.52 -4.13 -19.94
N LEU A 263 -27.40 -3.56 -19.46
CA LEU A 263 -27.20 -3.34 -18.02
C LEU A 263 -28.24 -2.38 -17.44
N VAL A 264 -28.71 -1.40 -18.21
CA VAL A 264 -29.83 -0.52 -17.84
C VAL A 264 -31.17 -1.27 -17.85
N SER A 265 -31.45 -2.07 -18.88
CA SER A 265 -32.72 -2.82 -18.96
C SER A 265 -32.88 -3.86 -17.86
N GLU A 266 -31.78 -4.47 -17.42
CA GLU A 266 -31.75 -5.41 -16.29
C GLU A 266 -31.71 -4.71 -14.92
N GLY A 267 -31.64 -3.38 -14.88
CA GLY A 267 -31.65 -2.59 -13.66
C GLY A 267 -30.33 -2.59 -12.86
N TYR A 268 -29.22 -2.99 -13.47
CA TYR A 268 -27.89 -2.86 -12.87
C TYR A 268 -27.30 -1.45 -12.98
N LEU A 269 -27.81 -0.65 -13.92
CA LEU A 269 -27.44 0.76 -14.12
C LEU A 269 -28.71 1.59 -14.35
N VAL A 270 -28.64 2.89 -14.03
CA VAL A 270 -29.63 3.86 -14.52
C VAL A 270 -29.06 4.65 -15.70
N GLY A 271 -29.93 5.26 -16.51
CA GLY A 271 -29.48 6.04 -17.69
C GLY A 271 -28.47 7.14 -17.36
N GLU A 272 -28.55 7.73 -16.16
CA GLU A 272 -27.60 8.75 -15.68
C GLU A 272 -26.19 8.19 -15.43
N ASP A 273 -26.07 6.89 -15.10
CA ASP A 273 -24.77 6.24 -14.87
C ASP A 273 -23.97 6.13 -16.17
N LEU A 274 -24.64 6.07 -17.33
CA LEU A 274 -23.99 6.00 -18.64
C LEU A 274 -23.21 7.27 -19.00
N LEU A 275 -23.51 8.39 -18.32
CA LEU A 275 -22.80 9.66 -18.48
C LEU A 275 -21.56 9.75 -17.58
N LYS A 276 -21.26 8.71 -16.81
CA LYS A 276 -20.14 8.66 -15.86
C LYS A 276 -19.01 7.79 -16.41
N THR A 277 -17.93 7.71 -15.64
CA THR A 277 -16.74 6.89 -15.96
C THR A 277 -17.07 5.40 -15.94
N GLU A 278 -16.27 4.58 -16.62
CA GLU A 278 -16.44 3.12 -16.55
C GLU A 278 -16.27 2.58 -15.14
N THR A 279 -15.33 3.12 -14.38
CA THR A 279 -15.12 2.74 -12.98
C THR A 279 -16.36 3.00 -12.14
N TRP A 280 -17.04 4.13 -12.35
CA TRP A 280 -18.34 4.39 -11.70
C TRP A 280 -19.37 3.34 -12.09
N MET A 281 -19.50 3.01 -13.38
CA MET A 281 -20.46 1.99 -13.83
C MET A 281 -20.16 0.62 -13.19
N ARG A 282 -18.89 0.18 -13.13
CA ARG A 282 -18.51 -1.08 -12.47
C ARG A 282 -18.85 -1.09 -10.98
N GLN A 283 -18.57 0.01 -10.28
CA GLN A 283 -18.97 0.23 -8.89
C GLN A 283 -20.49 0.16 -8.70
N ARG A 284 -21.29 0.75 -9.60
CA ARG A 284 -22.75 0.66 -9.56
C ARG A 284 -23.24 -0.77 -9.77
N ILE A 285 -22.67 -1.50 -10.72
CA ILE A 285 -23.01 -2.91 -10.94
C ILE A 285 -22.71 -3.74 -9.69
N PHE A 286 -21.54 -3.55 -9.05
CA PHE A 286 -21.21 -4.18 -7.77
C PHE A 286 -22.30 -3.92 -6.72
N ALA A 287 -22.73 -2.67 -6.57
CA ALA A 287 -23.80 -2.28 -5.64
C ALA A 287 -25.08 -3.08 -5.84
N HIS A 288 -25.52 -3.17 -7.09
CA HIS A 288 -26.77 -3.82 -7.46
C HIS A 288 -26.68 -5.36 -7.36
N VAL A 289 -25.52 -5.94 -7.69
CA VAL A 289 -25.27 -7.37 -7.44
C VAL A 289 -25.31 -7.66 -5.94
N LEU A 290 -24.68 -6.83 -5.11
CA LEU A 290 -24.70 -6.98 -3.65
C LEU A 290 -26.13 -6.89 -3.11
N GLU A 291 -26.91 -5.91 -3.58
CA GLU A 291 -28.31 -5.76 -3.22
C GLU A 291 -29.16 -6.96 -3.64
N LYS A 292 -28.98 -7.48 -4.85
CA LYS A 292 -29.67 -8.68 -5.31
C LYS A 292 -29.33 -9.88 -4.44
N LYS A 293 -28.03 -10.13 -4.18
CA LYS A 293 -27.57 -11.20 -3.28
C LYS A 293 -28.14 -11.06 -1.86
N SER A 294 -28.22 -9.85 -1.33
CA SER A 294 -28.82 -9.62 -0.01
C SER A 294 -30.31 -10.00 0.05
N LYS A 295 -31.02 -9.96 -1.08
CA LYS A 295 -32.47 -10.27 -1.17
C LYS A 295 -32.76 -11.71 -1.58
N THR A 296 -31.95 -12.29 -2.46
CA THR A 296 -32.17 -13.62 -3.05
C THR A 296 -31.20 -14.70 -2.58
N GLY A 297 -30.16 -14.32 -1.83
CA GLY A 297 -29.10 -15.22 -1.41
C GLY A 297 -29.52 -16.24 -0.36
N GLU A 298 -28.53 -17.03 0.07
CA GLU A 298 -28.70 -18.08 1.07
C GLU A 298 -29.32 -17.54 2.37
N GLY A 299 -30.03 -18.39 3.11
CA GLY A 299 -30.79 -17.97 4.30
C GLY A 299 -29.94 -17.23 5.34
N TRP A 300 -28.71 -17.70 5.57
CA TRP A 300 -27.78 -17.07 6.52
C TRP A 300 -27.37 -15.67 6.09
N LEU A 301 -27.23 -15.41 4.79
CA LEU A 301 -26.84 -14.10 4.27
C LEU A 301 -27.98 -13.09 4.48
N ARG A 302 -29.21 -13.52 4.18
CA ARG A 302 -30.41 -12.71 4.41
C ARG A 302 -30.61 -12.38 5.88
N GLU A 303 -30.29 -13.31 6.77
CA GLU A 303 -30.33 -13.07 8.21
C GLU A 303 -29.25 -12.08 8.65
N LEU A 304 -28.00 -12.32 8.20
CA LEU A 304 -26.83 -11.53 8.55
C LEU A 304 -27.00 -10.06 8.17
N ILE A 305 -27.43 -9.75 6.94
CA ILE A 305 -27.60 -8.37 6.46
C ILE A 305 -29.06 -8.01 6.19
N SER A 306 -29.98 -8.50 7.02
CA SER A 306 -31.44 -8.31 6.87
C SER A 306 -31.91 -6.85 6.77
N GLY A 307 -31.15 -5.90 7.33
CA GLY A 307 -31.41 -4.46 7.25
C GLY A 307 -30.73 -3.74 6.09
N PHE A 308 -30.10 -4.46 5.16
CA PHE A 308 -29.32 -3.84 4.08
C PHE A 308 -30.20 -3.02 3.13
N LYS A 309 -29.78 -1.77 2.93
CA LYS A 309 -30.35 -0.86 1.95
C LYS A 309 -29.24 0.02 1.40
N LEU A 310 -29.20 0.15 0.07
CA LEU A 310 -28.26 1.07 -0.58
C LEU A 310 -28.54 2.51 -0.17
N SER A 311 -27.54 3.17 0.40
CA SER A 311 -27.55 4.60 0.66
C SER A 311 -27.53 5.41 -0.65
N SER A 312 -28.13 6.60 -0.60
CA SER A 312 -28.01 7.59 -1.68
C SER A 312 -26.58 8.07 -1.79
N ARG A 313 -26.05 8.17 -3.00
CA ARG A 313 -24.66 8.60 -3.23
C ARG A 313 -24.56 10.04 -3.62
N VAL A 314 -23.53 10.68 -3.09
CA VAL A 314 -23.00 11.91 -3.66
C VAL A 314 -22.06 11.51 -4.80
N PRO A 315 -22.25 12.02 -6.02
CA PRO A 315 -21.31 11.78 -7.11
C PRO A 315 -19.89 12.20 -6.71
N PRO A 316 -18.86 11.39 -7.00
CA PRO A 316 -17.48 11.73 -6.70
C PRO A 316 -17.07 12.93 -7.56
N LEU A 317 -16.08 13.69 -7.09
CA LEU A 317 -15.39 14.64 -7.97
C LEU A 317 -14.76 13.87 -9.14
N PRO A 318 -14.70 14.45 -10.34
CA PRO A 318 -14.01 13.82 -11.47
C PRO A 318 -12.59 13.38 -11.08
N GLY A 319 -12.19 12.20 -11.53
CA GLY A 319 -10.78 11.78 -11.42
C GLY A 319 -9.91 12.71 -12.27
N ILE A 320 -8.65 12.90 -11.86
CA ILE A 320 -7.67 13.53 -12.75
C ILE A 320 -7.41 12.52 -13.87
N GLN A 321 -7.42 12.97 -15.13
CA GLN A 321 -7.02 12.13 -16.26
C GLN A 321 -5.55 11.71 -16.04
N GLY A 322 -5.32 10.43 -15.73
CA GLY A 322 -3.99 9.86 -15.47
C GLY A 322 -3.83 9.15 -14.12
N ASP A 323 -4.51 9.60 -13.05
CA ASP A 323 -4.32 9.02 -11.70
C ASP A 323 -4.72 7.54 -11.61
N GLN A 324 -5.64 7.08 -12.47
CA GLN A 324 -6.03 5.67 -12.50
C GLN A 324 -4.92 4.76 -13.05
N GLU A 325 -4.12 5.25 -14.00
CA GLU A 325 -3.02 4.47 -14.56
C GLU A 325 -1.88 4.30 -13.55
N GLU A 326 -1.68 5.27 -12.66
CA GLU A 326 -0.58 5.24 -11.70
C GLU A 326 -0.83 4.22 -10.57
N ASP A 327 -2.03 4.19 -10.00
CA ASP A 327 -2.40 3.17 -9.00
C ASP A 327 -2.40 1.75 -9.58
N ASP A 328 -2.87 1.60 -10.84
CA ASP A 328 -2.86 0.32 -11.54
C ASP A 328 -1.41 -0.11 -11.87
N TYR A 329 -0.53 0.83 -12.26
CA TYR A 329 0.90 0.58 -12.52
C TYR A 329 1.65 0.09 -11.28
N TYR A 330 1.52 0.77 -10.14
CA TYR A 330 2.16 0.32 -8.89
C TYR A 330 1.56 -1.01 -8.39
N ALA A 331 0.25 -1.22 -8.58
CA ALA A 331 -0.41 -2.46 -8.20
C ALA A 331 0.00 -3.64 -9.10
N GLU A 332 0.24 -3.41 -10.39
CA GLU A 332 0.75 -4.39 -11.35
C GLU A 332 2.21 -4.73 -11.05
N GLN A 333 3.07 -3.74 -10.74
CA GLN A 333 4.45 -3.98 -10.33
C GLN A 333 4.55 -4.82 -9.04
N GLN A 334 3.64 -4.59 -8.08
CA GLN A 334 3.51 -5.41 -6.87
C GLN A 334 2.88 -6.79 -7.13
N ALA A 335 1.92 -6.89 -8.06
CA ALA A 335 1.35 -8.16 -8.49
C ALA A 335 2.42 -9.03 -9.15
N THR A 336 3.25 -8.43 -10.02
CA THR A 336 4.35 -9.10 -10.71
C THR A 336 5.42 -9.57 -9.74
N SER A 337 5.76 -8.78 -8.71
CA SER A 337 6.68 -9.21 -7.66
C SER A 337 6.08 -10.26 -6.71
N GLN A 338 4.77 -10.23 -6.44
CA GLN A 338 4.09 -11.30 -5.70
C GLN A 338 3.89 -12.57 -6.54
N ALA A 339 3.59 -12.46 -7.83
CA ALA A 339 3.50 -13.56 -8.79
C ALA A 339 4.88 -14.18 -9.04
N PHE A 340 5.97 -13.40 -8.99
CA PHE A 340 7.33 -13.90 -8.94
C PHE A 340 7.56 -14.78 -7.69
N SER A 341 7.11 -14.33 -6.52
CA SER A 341 7.20 -15.09 -5.27
C SER A 341 6.28 -16.33 -5.21
N GLN A 342 5.13 -16.30 -5.89
CA GLN A 342 4.16 -17.41 -5.96
C GLN A 342 4.44 -18.38 -7.12
N GLY A 343 5.01 -17.92 -8.23
CA GLY A 343 5.49 -18.75 -9.33
C GLY A 343 6.66 -19.65 -8.92
N LEU A 344 7.53 -19.13 -8.03
CA LEU A 344 8.53 -19.93 -7.32
C LEU A 344 7.90 -21.03 -6.41
N ARG A 345 6.63 -20.89 -6.00
CA ARG A 345 5.89 -21.89 -5.20
C ARG A 345 5.07 -22.87 -6.06
N GLN A 346 4.47 -22.43 -7.17
CA GLN A 346 3.55 -23.26 -7.95
C GLN A 346 4.22 -24.16 -9.01
N GLY A 347 5.48 -23.89 -9.36
CA GLY A 347 6.26 -24.75 -10.27
C GLY A 347 6.70 -26.11 -9.69
N PHE A 348 6.45 -26.39 -8.40
CA PHE A 348 6.96 -27.59 -7.73
C PHE A 348 5.89 -28.61 -7.30
N MET A 349 4.60 -28.39 -7.57
CA MET A 349 3.54 -29.35 -7.21
C MET A 349 2.49 -29.53 -8.31
N ASN A 350 2.86 -30.19 -9.42
CA ASN A 350 1.96 -31.09 -10.12
C ASN A 350 2.71 -32.00 -11.10
N GLY A 351 3.13 -33.16 -10.62
CA GLY A 351 3.64 -34.25 -11.44
C GLY A 351 2.58 -35.35 -11.59
N LYS A 352 1.79 -35.29 -12.68
CA LYS A 352 1.26 -36.50 -13.31
C LYS A 352 1.98 -36.68 -14.65
N SER A 353 2.78 -37.75 -14.66
CA SER A 353 3.49 -38.41 -15.76
C SER A 353 3.03 -38.11 -17.20
N GLY A 354 3.95 -37.57 -17.99
CA GLY A 354 3.90 -37.56 -19.46
C GLY A 354 5.05 -36.70 -20.01
N GLY A 355 6.10 -37.35 -20.52
CA GLY A 355 7.37 -36.70 -20.85
C GLY A 355 7.29 -35.68 -21.99
N GLN A 356 7.73 -34.46 -21.70
CA GLN A 356 8.40 -33.54 -22.63
C GLN A 356 9.20 -32.53 -21.81
N GLN A 357 10.45 -32.29 -22.20
CA GLN A 357 11.38 -31.37 -21.54
C GLN A 357 10.81 -29.94 -21.58
N GLY A 358 10.38 -29.42 -20.42
CA GLY A 358 9.92 -28.04 -20.25
C GLY A 358 11.06 -27.15 -19.75
N TYR A 359 11.43 -26.16 -20.55
CA TYR A 359 12.27 -25.03 -20.16
C TYR A 359 11.57 -24.24 -19.03
N GLY A 360 12.34 -23.82 -18.02
CA GLY A 360 11.83 -23.03 -16.88
C GLY A 360 11.21 -21.69 -17.33
N ALA A 361 10.26 -21.19 -16.55
CA ALA A 361 9.55 -19.94 -16.81
C ALA A 361 10.54 -18.78 -17.01
N PHE A 362 10.64 -18.31 -18.26
CA PHE A 362 11.39 -17.12 -18.66
C PHE A 362 10.59 -15.87 -18.26
N ASP A 363 11.28 -14.91 -17.66
CA ASP A 363 10.76 -13.55 -17.48
C ASP A 363 10.58 -12.90 -18.87
N PRO A 364 9.37 -12.38 -19.21
CA PRO A 364 9.09 -11.75 -20.51
C PRO A 364 10.02 -10.59 -20.86
N ALA A 365 10.60 -9.91 -19.86
CA ALA A 365 11.54 -8.81 -20.08
C ALA A 365 12.87 -9.26 -20.71
N PHE A 366 13.14 -10.58 -20.72
CA PHE A 366 14.38 -11.18 -21.23
C PHE A 366 14.15 -12.08 -22.45
N GLU A 367 12.91 -12.10 -22.96
CA GLU A 367 12.56 -12.75 -24.22
C GLU A 367 13.31 -12.04 -25.37
N GLY A 368 14.23 -12.75 -26.01
CA GLY A 368 15.08 -12.21 -27.08
C GLY A 368 16.48 -11.77 -26.67
N THR A 369 16.90 -11.97 -25.41
CA THR A 369 18.31 -11.81 -25.02
C THR A 369 19.20 -12.88 -25.69
N LYS A 370 20.43 -12.51 -26.05
CA LYS A 370 21.41 -13.41 -26.68
C LYS A 370 22.67 -13.53 -25.83
N PRO A 371 23.31 -14.72 -25.76
CA PRO A 371 24.63 -14.85 -25.16
C PRO A 371 25.63 -13.93 -25.85
N PHE A 372 26.47 -13.25 -25.06
CA PHE A 372 27.47 -12.31 -25.55
C PHE A 372 28.78 -12.48 -24.78
N GLU A 373 29.87 -12.78 -25.50
CA GLU A 373 31.19 -12.94 -24.87
C GLU A 373 31.92 -11.59 -24.82
N TYR A 374 32.35 -11.18 -23.63
CA TYR A 374 33.15 -9.97 -23.44
C TYR A 374 34.29 -10.24 -22.46
N LYS A 375 35.53 -9.94 -22.89
CA LYS A 375 36.75 -10.19 -22.10
C LYS A 375 36.83 -11.63 -21.54
N GLY A 376 36.43 -12.63 -22.33
CA GLY A 376 36.46 -14.04 -21.96
C GLY A 376 35.41 -14.48 -20.93
N LYS A 377 34.45 -13.61 -20.59
CA LYS A 377 33.28 -13.95 -19.75
C LYS A 377 32.00 -13.88 -20.58
N MET A 378 31.10 -14.83 -20.34
CA MET A 378 29.79 -14.90 -20.99
C MET A 378 28.76 -14.05 -20.25
N TYR A 379 28.10 -13.16 -20.97
CA TYR A 379 27.01 -12.31 -20.53
C TYR A 379 25.75 -12.60 -21.35
N THR A 380 24.62 -12.00 -20.97
CA THR A 380 23.39 -11.98 -21.77
C THR A 380 23.11 -10.55 -22.21
N MET A 381 22.90 -10.33 -23.50
CA MET A 381 22.64 -9.00 -24.08
C MET A 381 21.20 -8.91 -24.57
N ALA A 382 20.47 -7.88 -24.14
CA ALA A 382 19.12 -7.59 -24.58
C ALA A 382 19.10 -6.91 -25.97
N PRO A 383 17.96 -6.90 -26.68
CA PRO A 383 17.84 -6.27 -28.01
C PRO A 383 18.21 -4.78 -28.04
N ASN A 384 18.08 -4.08 -26.90
CA ASN A 384 18.46 -2.67 -26.73
C ASN A 384 19.97 -2.47 -26.44
N GLY A 385 20.77 -3.53 -26.44
CA GLY A 385 22.21 -3.48 -26.20
C GLY A 385 22.62 -3.53 -24.73
N VAL A 386 21.70 -3.56 -23.77
CA VAL A 386 22.03 -3.70 -22.34
C VAL A 386 22.59 -5.09 -22.09
N MET A 387 23.76 -5.17 -21.44
CA MET A 387 24.40 -6.41 -21.04
C MET A 387 24.11 -6.74 -19.57
N PHE A 388 23.88 -8.01 -19.27
CA PHE A 388 23.61 -8.52 -17.93
C PHE A 388 24.56 -9.65 -17.57
N ASP A 389 24.98 -9.73 -16.30
CA ASP A 389 25.80 -10.80 -15.75
C ASP A 389 24.94 -11.95 -15.19
N PRO A 390 24.92 -13.14 -15.81
CA PRO A 390 24.19 -14.30 -15.30
C PRO A 390 24.88 -14.91 -14.05
N PRO A 391 24.13 -15.59 -13.15
CA PRO A 391 22.70 -15.92 -13.23
C PRO A 391 21.77 -14.84 -12.67
N ASN A 392 22.31 -13.87 -11.94
CA ASN A 392 21.54 -12.89 -11.17
C ASN A 392 21.04 -11.71 -12.01
N GLN A 393 21.39 -11.67 -13.29
CA GLN A 393 20.94 -10.68 -14.26
C GLN A 393 21.28 -9.24 -13.82
N ILE A 394 22.50 -9.05 -13.29
CA ILE A 394 22.95 -7.74 -12.84
C ILE A 394 23.30 -6.90 -14.08
N PRO A 395 22.71 -5.71 -14.29
CA PRO A 395 23.03 -4.86 -15.44
C PRO A 395 24.48 -4.38 -15.39
N MET A 396 25.22 -4.65 -16.45
CA MET A 396 26.64 -4.32 -16.58
C MET A 396 26.89 -2.99 -17.30
N GLY A 397 25.94 -2.54 -18.12
CA GLY A 397 26.05 -1.37 -18.99
C GLY A 397 25.39 -1.60 -20.35
N ILE A 398 25.52 -0.66 -21.27
CA ILE A 398 25.11 -0.78 -22.67
C ILE A 398 26.34 -1.11 -23.51
N TRP A 399 26.26 -2.14 -24.34
CA TRP A 399 27.33 -2.45 -25.28
C TRP A 399 27.39 -1.41 -26.40
N ASN A 400 28.55 -0.76 -26.55
CA ASN A 400 28.81 0.16 -27.63
C ASN A 400 29.63 -0.56 -28.73
N PRO A 401 29.02 -0.84 -29.91
CA PRO A 401 29.69 -1.59 -30.97
C PRO A 401 30.82 -0.80 -31.64
N ASP A 402 30.79 0.53 -31.60
CA ASP A 402 31.80 1.37 -32.25
C ASP A 402 33.09 1.41 -31.41
N THR A 403 32.95 1.54 -30.09
CA THR A 403 34.08 1.60 -29.17
C THR A 403 34.52 0.23 -28.66
N GLN A 404 33.71 -0.82 -28.89
CA GLN A 404 33.90 -2.18 -28.36
C GLN A 404 34.07 -2.18 -26.82
N ARG A 405 33.31 -1.29 -26.16
CA ARG A 405 33.32 -1.10 -24.71
C ARG A 405 31.90 -1.08 -24.15
N LEU A 406 31.80 -1.31 -22.85
CA LEU A 406 30.58 -1.07 -22.10
C LEU A 406 30.50 0.42 -21.76
N ASP A 407 29.39 1.03 -22.15
CA ASP A 407 28.99 2.38 -21.72
C ASP A 407 28.03 2.28 -20.53
N PRO A 408 27.93 3.31 -19.68
CA PRO A 408 26.99 3.32 -18.55
C PRO A 408 25.53 3.25 -19.00
N ALA A 409 24.74 2.38 -18.37
CA ALA A 409 23.31 2.27 -18.63
C ALA A 409 22.53 3.16 -17.66
N ALA A 410 21.90 4.22 -18.17
CA ALA A 410 21.04 5.09 -17.36
C ALA A 410 19.59 4.58 -17.32
N GLY A 411 18.97 4.61 -16.14
CA GLY A 411 17.56 4.27 -15.93
C GLY A 411 16.99 5.00 -14.72
N MET A 412 15.68 4.91 -14.48
CA MET A 412 15.05 5.45 -13.26
C MET A 412 14.84 4.32 -12.25
N MET A 413 15.16 4.57 -10.98
CA MET A 413 14.90 3.62 -9.89
C MET A 413 13.59 4.00 -9.18
N PRO A 414 12.66 3.06 -8.93
CA PRO A 414 11.41 3.35 -8.23
C PRO A 414 11.65 3.99 -6.86
N GLY A 415 10.97 5.11 -6.58
CA GLY A 415 11.10 5.83 -5.31
C GLY A 415 12.35 6.71 -5.19
N CYS A 416 13.23 6.73 -6.18
CA CYS A 416 14.36 7.65 -6.24
C CYS A 416 14.07 8.76 -7.26
N PRO A 417 14.08 10.06 -6.87
CA PRO A 417 13.85 11.16 -7.81
C PRO A 417 15.02 11.38 -8.78
N TYR A 418 16.15 10.71 -8.55
CA TYR A 418 17.36 10.83 -9.35
C TYR A 418 17.58 9.61 -10.26
N PRO A 419 18.15 9.79 -11.47
CA PRO A 419 18.50 8.68 -12.34
C PRO A 419 19.51 7.73 -11.68
N ALA A 420 19.39 6.45 -11.97
CA ALA A 420 20.35 5.43 -11.61
C ALA A 420 21.23 5.08 -12.82
N ILE A 421 22.54 4.95 -12.60
CA ILE A 421 23.53 4.58 -13.60
C ILE A 421 24.06 3.19 -13.24
N SER A 422 23.79 2.20 -14.10
CA SER A 422 24.36 0.85 -13.96
C SER A 422 25.62 0.72 -14.79
N TYR A 423 26.74 0.45 -14.13
CA TYR A 423 28.04 0.31 -14.76
C TYR A 423 28.90 -0.74 -14.05
N LEU A 424 29.41 -1.71 -14.82
CA LEU A 424 30.24 -2.81 -14.35
C LEU A 424 29.64 -3.61 -13.19
N GLY A 425 28.31 -3.80 -13.20
CA GLY A 425 27.60 -4.60 -12.23
C GLY A 425 27.28 -3.87 -10.92
N ARG A 426 27.49 -2.55 -10.88
CA ARG A 426 27.07 -1.67 -9.78
C ARG A 426 26.06 -0.65 -10.28
N THR A 427 25.18 -0.22 -9.39
CA THR A 427 24.19 0.81 -9.67
C THR A 427 24.46 2.01 -8.79
N TYR A 428 24.68 3.18 -9.39
CA TYR A 428 24.95 4.44 -8.73
C TYR A 428 23.76 5.39 -8.90
N ILE A 429 23.53 6.29 -7.96
CA ILE A 429 22.55 7.37 -8.10
C ILE A 429 23.28 8.61 -8.66
N LEU A 430 22.77 9.15 -9.77
CA LEU A 430 23.30 10.35 -10.42
C LEU A 430 22.68 11.60 -9.81
N LEU A 431 23.46 12.33 -9.01
CA LEU A 431 23.04 13.59 -8.40
C LEU A 431 23.00 14.74 -9.44
N PRO A 432 22.28 15.85 -9.16
CA PRO A 432 22.13 16.97 -10.09
C PRO A 432 23.46 17.64 -10.51
N ASP A 433 24.49 17.53 -9.67
CA ASP A 433 25.83 18.05 -9.91
C ASP A 433 26.76 17.04 -10.60
N GLN A 434 26.18 15.99 -11.19
CA GLN A 434 26.88 14.93 -11.93
C GLN A 434 27.74 14.01 -11.05
N ARG A 435 27.65 14.10 -9.72
CA ARG A 435 28.30 13.14 -8.83
C ARG A 435 27.52 11.83 -8.77
N LEU A 436 28.26 10.72 -8.62
CA LEU A 436 27.72 9.38 -8.46
C LEU A 436 27.76 9.00 -6.99
N LEU A 437 26.58 8.79 -6.41
CA LEU A 437 26.37 8.29 -5.06
C LEU A 437 26.19 6.77 -5.11
N ASP A 438 26.96 6.01 -4.34
CA ASP A 438 26.71 4.57 -4.18
C ASP A 438 25.59 4.37 -3.15
N PRO A 439 24.43 3.82 -3.53
CA PRO A 439 23.28 3.67 -2.63
C PRO A 439 23.51 2.65 -1.50
N GLU A 440 24.56 1.84 -1.55
CA GLU A 440 24.89 0.89 -0.48
C GLU A 440 25.77 1.52 0.61
N THR A 441 26.70 2.38 0.22
CA THR A 441 27.66 3.01 1.14
C THR A 441 27.30 4.45 1.49
N GLU A 442 26.38 5.06 0.73
CA GLU A 442 26.02 6.48 0.79
C GLU A 442 27.21 7.43 0.52
N ASP A 443 28.28 6.91 -0.08
CA ASP A 443 29.47 7.68 -0.44
C ASP A 443 29.44 8.17 -1.89
N ILE A 444 30.05 9.33 -2.12
CA ILE A 444 30.32 9.82 -3.48
C ILE A 444 31.52 9.07 -4.03
N VAL A 445 31.29 8.23 -5.03
CA VAL A 445 32.32 7.34 -5.60
C VAL A 445 32.95 7.87 -6.88
N GLY A 446 32.36 8.90 -7.49
CA GLY A 446 32.84 9.45 -8.76
C GLY A 446 31.97 10.55 -9.33
N THR A 447 32.25 10.88 -10.60
CA THR A 447 31.47 11.81 -11.41
C THR A 447 31.11 11.16 -12.75
N PHE A 448 29.99 11.55 -13.33
CA PHE A 448 29.53 11.10 -14.65
C PHE A 448 29.50 12.28 -15.61
N ASN A 449 30.37 12.25 -16.62
CA ASN A 449 30.40 13.29 -17.64
C ASN A 449 29.30 13.01 -18.67
N ARG A 450 28.24 13.83 -18.64
CA ARG A 450 27.08 13.69 -19.52
C ARG A 450 27.40 13.93 -21.01
N GLU A 451 28.43 14.70 -21.32
CA GLU A 451 28.81 15.00 -22.70
C GLU A 451 29.55 13.83 -23.35
N THR A 452 30.43 13.16 -22.60
CA THR A 452 31.23 12.04 -23.09
C THR A 452 30.64 10.68 -22.76
N SER A 453 29.61 10.63 -21.90
CA SER A 453 29.07 9.40 -21.30
C SER A 453 30.12 8.58 -20.53
N GLU A 454 31.17 9.22 -20.05
CA GLU A 454 32.24 8.57 -19.29
C GLU A 454 32.02 8.72 -17.78
N ILE A 455 32.36 7.67 -17.03
CA ILE A 455 32.40 7.71 -15.57
C ILE A 455 33.85 7.85 -15.13
N ASP A 456 34.11 8.83 -14.27
CA ASP A 456 35.38 8.97 -13.55
C ASP A 456 35.18 8.59 -12.07
N LEU A 457 35.65 7.39 -11.69
CA LEU A 457 35.56 6.91 -10.31
C LEU A 457 36.82 7.33 -9.55
N GLN A 458 36.64 7.97 -8.40
CA GLN A 458 37.75 8.50 -7.59
C GLN A 458 38.65 7.39 -7.02
N HIS A 459 38.13 6.16 -6.90
CA HIS A 459 38.86 4.98 -6.39
C HIS A 459 38.68 3.75 -7.30
N PRO A 460 39.39 3.68 -8.45
CA PRO A 460 39.24 2.59 -9.42
C PRO A 460 39.67 1.21 -8.87
N THR A 461 40.42 1.17 -7.78
CA THR A 461 40.87 -0.08 -7.12
C THR A 461 39.72 -0.91 -6.52
N LEU A 462 38.57 -0.29 -6.20
CA LEU A 462 37.37 -1.02 -5.76
C LEU A 462 36.73 -1.86 -6.89
N LEU A 463 37.04 -1.57 -8.16
CA LEU A 463 36.51 -2.32 -9.31
C LEU A 463 37.30 -3.58 -9.66
N GLN A 464 38.61 -3.65 -9.35
CA GLN A 464 39.44 -4.82 -9.66
C GLN A 464 39.28 -5.97 -8.65
N GLN A 465 38.75 -5.71 -7.46
CA GLN A 465 38.59 -6.73 -6.41
C GLN A 465 37.40 -7.67 -6.59
N VAL A 466 36.52 -7.43 -7.58
CA VAL A 466 35.36 -8.30 -7.85
C VAL A 466 35.78 -9.70 -8.37
N GLY A 467 37.03 -9.85 -8.83
CA GLY A 467 37.59 -11.14 -9.26
C GLY A 467 38.14 -12.04 -8.15
N SER A 468 38.33 -11.54 -6.92
CA SER A 468 38.89 -12.31 -5.80
C SER A 468 38.08 -12.09 -4.52
N LEU A 469 36.88 -12.69 -4.52
CA LEU A 469 35.89 -12.66 -3.44
C LEU A 469 36.32 -13.52 -2.24
N LYS A 470 37.33 -13.08 -1.48
CA LYS A 470 37.59 -13.66 -0.15
C LYS A 470 37.77 -12.65 0.98
N GLU A 471 38.23 -11.43 0.72
CA GLU A 471 38.52 -10.50 1.81
C GLU A 471 38.27 -9.07 1.35
N LEU A 472 37.06 -8.54 1.58
CA LEU A 472 36.75 -7.14 1.87
C LEU A 472 35.25 -6.88 1.70
N GLY A 473 34.70 -6.19 2.69
CA GLY A 473 33.27 -5.89 2.83
C GLY A 473 32.90 -6.07 4.29
N SER A 474 33.37 -5.16 5.13
CA SER A 474 32.75 -4.92 6.43
C SER A 474 31.29 -4.56 6.17
N ASP A 475 30.39 -5.48 6.57
CA ASP A 475 28.96 -5.23 6.71
C ASP A 475 28.74 -3.90 7.47
N PRO A 476 27.59 -3.23 7.29
CA PRO A 476 27.25 -2.06 8.09
C PRO A 476 27.43 -2.42 9.56
N THR A 477 28.46 -1.88 10.19
CA THR A 477 28.72 -2.05 11.61
C THR A 477 27.55 -1.41 12.32
N ILE A 478 26.66 -2.24 12.85
CA ILE A 478 25.66 -1.82 13.82
C ILE A 478 26.44 -1.08 14.91
N PRO A 479 26.08 0.17 15.24
CA PRO A 479 26.67 0.85 16.38
C PRO A 479 26.53 -0.08 17.59
N ASN A 480 27.65 -0.67 18.03
CA ASN A 480 27.65 -1.56 19.17
C ASN A 480 27.65 -0.68 20.42
N ASP A 481 26.47 -0.21 20.78
CA ASP A 481 26.17 0.53 22.00
C ASP A 481 26.22 -0.38 23.25
N GLY A 482 26.60 -1.64 23.10
CA GLY A 482 26.88 -2.58 24.19
C GLY A 482 25.63 -3.17 24.84
N GLU A 483 24.44 -2.76 24.41
CA GLU A 483 23.17 -3.36 24.80
C GLU A 483 22.93 -4.62 23.94
N PRO A 484 22.62 -5.78 24.55
CA PRO A 484 22.30 -6.98 23.80
C PRO A 484 21.01 -6.77 23.01
N VAL A 485 21.14 -6.68 21.69
CA VAL A 485 20.02 -6.55 20.75
C VAL A 485 19.09 -7.77 20.85
N ASP A 486 17.77 -7.52 20.84
CA ASP A 486 16.74 -8.57 20.92
C ASP A 486 16.83 -9.52 19.71
N ILE A 487 16.69 -10.83 19.97
CA ILE A 487 16.72 -11.89 18.95
C ILE A 487 15.67 -11.60 17.86
N HIS A 488 14.49 -11.10 18.25
CA HIS A 488 13.41 -10.80 17.31
C HIS A 488 13.76 -9.66 16.35
N GLU A 489 14.56 -8.69 16.79
CA GLU A 489 14.98 -7.58 15.95
C GLU A 489 15.91 -8.04 14.82
N TYR A 490 16.88 -8.92 15.13
CA TYR A 490 17.74 -9.53 14.09
C TYR A 490 16.93 -10.32 13.08
N ILE A 491 15.91 -11.07 13.53
CA ILE A 491 15.03 -11.84 12.65
C ILE A 491 14.23 -10.91 11.72
N GLU A 492 13.65 -9.84 12.28
CA GLU A 492 12.84 -8.89 11.50
C GLU A 492 13.70 -8.18 10.46
N ARG A 493 14.86 -7.64 10.85
CA ARG A 493 15.82 -7.02 9.92
C ARG A 493 16.32 -8.01 8.87
N GLY A 494 16.63 -9.25 9.27
CA GLY A 494 17.01 -10.31 8.34
C GLY A 494 15.94 -10.57 7.28
N ASN A 495 14.66 -10.62 7.70
CA ASN A 495 13.53 -10.76 6.80
C ASN A 495 13.34 -9.54 5.88
N GLN A 496 13.59 -8.32 6.36
CA GLN A 496 13.59 -7.12 5.53
C GLN A 496 14.69 -7.18 4.46
N MET A 497 15.89 -7.64 4.81
CA MET A 497 17.00 -7.83 3.86
C MET A 497 16.69 -8.92 2.82
N VAL A 498 16.03 -10.02 3.20
CA VAL A 498 15.53 -11.02 2.24
C VAL A 498 14.54 -10.40 1.26
N LYS A 499 13.58 -9.59 1.74
CA LYS A 499 12.61 -8.90 0.88
C LYS A 499 13.27 -7.92 -0.09
N ALA A 500 14.39 -7.31 0.31
CA ALA A 500 15.20 -6.44 -0.52
C ALA A 500 16.15 -7.20 -1.47
N GLY A 501 16.13 -8.54 -1.49
CA GLY A 501 17.06 -9.36 -2.30
C GLY A 501 18.50 -9.40 -1.80
N ARG A 502 18.78 -8.83 -0.61
CA ARG A 502 20.12 -8.74 0.00
C ARG A 502 20.43 -9.99 0.83
N PHE A 503 20.55 -11.14 0.16
CA PHE A 503 20.66 -12.45 0.83
C PHE A 503 21.91 -12.61 1.72
N LYS A 504 23.04 -11.99 1.38
CA LYS A 504 24.28 -12.08 2.18
C LYS A 504 24.13 -11.35 3.52
N ALA A 505 23.67 -10.10 3.49
CA ALA A 505 23.38 -9.33 4.69
C ALA A 505 22.30 -9.99 5.55
N ALA A 506 21.24 -10.53 4.93
CA ALA A 506 20.22 -11.31 5.63
C ALA A 506 20.81 -12.52 6.36
N ALA A 507 21.70 -13.28 5.70
CA ALA A 507 22.34 -14.42 6.32
C ALA A 507 23.27 -14.05 7.48
N GLY A 508 23.93 -12.87 7.41
CA GLY A 508 24.68 -12.27 8.51
C GLY A 508 23.77 -11.99 9.72
N LEU A 509 22.65 -11.29 9.50
CA LEU A 509 21.68 -10.98 10.56
C LEU A 509 21.07 -12.25 11.20
N PHE A 510 20.75 -13.27 10.41
CA PHE A 510 20.30 -14.55 10.96
C PHE A 510 21.41 -15.29 11.72
N SER A 511 22.68 -15.05 11.40
CA SER A 511 23.80 -15.60 12.18
C SER A 511 23.91 -14.94 13.54
N GLU A 512 23.73 -13.62 13.62
CA GLU A 512 23.69 -12.92 14.90
C GLU A 512 22.49 -13.33 15.75
N ALA A 513 21.31 -13.53 15.13
CA ALA A 513 20.16 -14.10 15.82
C ALA A 513 20.47 -15.48 16.42
N LEU A 514 21.20 -16.35 15.70
CA LEU A 514 21.62 -17.66 16.23
C LEU A 514 22.68 -17.56 17.33
N ASN A 515 23.59 -16.59 17.25
CA ASN A 515 24.56 -16.32 18.31
C ASN A 515 23.84 -15.88 19.59
N ALA A 516 22.86 -14.98 19.46
CA ALA A 516 22.01 -14.54 20.57
C ALA A 516 21.17 -15.69 21.14
N CYS A 517 20.59 -16.56 20.30
CA CYS A 517 19.95 -17.80 20.77
C CYS A 517 20.91 -18.68 21.57
N SER A 518 22.15 -18.88 21.10
CA SER A 518 23.12 -19.74 21.79
C SER A 518 23.62 -19.17 23.13
N SER A 519 23.53 -17.85 23.30
CA SER A 519 23.89 -17.14 24.53
C SER A 519 22.72 -17.04 25.52
N ALA A 520 21.49 -17.34 25.08
CA ALA A 520 20.30 -17.30 25.93
C ALA A 520 20.32 -18.45 26.95
N ARG A 521 19.86 -18.16 28.17
CA ARG A 521 19.79 -19.16 29.27
C ARG A 521 18.83 -20.31 28.96
N ALA A 522 17.81 -20.07 28.15
CA ALA A 522 16.87 -21.06 27.64
C ALA A 522 16.71 -20.84 26.13
N VAL A 523 16.83 -21.91 25.36
CA VAL A 523 16.74 -21.87 23.90
C VAL A 523 15.42 -22.48 23.48
N ASP A 524 14.61 -21.70 22.77
CA ASP A 524 13.44 -22.22 22.05
C ASP A 524 13.92 -22.89 20.76
N LEU A 525 13.84 -24.22 20.72
CA LEU A 525 14.32 -25.03 19.59
C LEU A 525 13.49 -24.80 18.32
N ASP A 526 12.22 -24.41 18.44
CA ASP A 526 11.38 -24.13 17.28
C ASP A 526 11.81 -22.80 16.64
N LEU A 527 12.04 -21.78 17.47
CA LEU A 527 12.57 -20.48 17.02
C LEU A 527 13.96 -20.65 16.38
N GLU A 528 14.88 -21.36 17.04
CA GLU A 528 16.22 -21.64 16.50
C GLU A 528 16.13 -22.34 15.14
N THR A 529 15.25 -23.34 15.01
CA THR A 529 15.01 -24.05 13.76
C THR A 529 14.52 -23.11 12.65
N ASP A 530 13.60 -22.19 12.95
CA ASP A 530 13.08 -21.22 11.99
C ASP A 530 14.14 -20.21 11.53
N ILE A 531 15.03 -19.78 12.42
CA ILE A 531 16.17 -18.92 12.06
C ILE A 531 17.13 -19.66 11.13
N ILE A 532 17.49 -20.92 11.46
CA ILE A 532 18.38 -21.74 10.60
C ILE A 532 17.73 -21.96 9.22
N LYS A 533 16.42 -22.23 9.16
CA LYS A 533 15.69 -22.39 7.89
C LYS A 533 15.70 -21.11 7.06
N SER A 534 15.57 -19.95 7.70
CA SER A 534 15.62 -18.65 7.03
C SER A 534 17.02 -18.35 6.47
N ARG A 535 18.07 -18.69 7.23
CA ARG A 535 19.46 -18.57 6.79
C ARG A 535 19.83 -19.54 5.67
N ALA A 536 19.37 -20.79 5.75
CA ALA A 536 19.56 -21.80 4.71
C ALA A 536 18.97 -21.36 3.36
N LYS A 537 17.79 -20.72 3.36
CA LYS A 537 17.21 -20.14 2.14
C LYS A 537 18.12 -19.10 1.51
N CYS A 538 18.78 -18.27 2.33
CA CYS A 538 19.75 -17.28 1.86
C CYS A 538 20.98 -17.96 1.24
N TRP A 539 21.55 -18.99 1.88
CA TRP A 539 22.69 -19.74 1.32
C TRP A 539 22.37 -20.43 0.01
N LYS A 540 21.16 -20.98 -0.12
CA LYS A 540 20.67 -21.54 -1.38
C LYS A 540 20.62 -20.49 -2.48
N ALA A 541 20.09 -19.30 -2.20
CA ALA A 541 20.03 -18.20 -3.16
C ALA A 541 21.43 -17.71 -3.58
N LEU A 542 22.40 -17.73 -2.67
CA LEU A 542 23.79 -17.31 -2.92
C LEU A 542 24.66 -18.37 -3.60
N GLY A 543 24.20 -19.63 -3.71
CA GLY A 543 25.02 -20.74 -4.20
C GLY A 543 26.15 -21.16 -3.23
N CYS A 544 26.02 -20.80 -1.96
CA CYS A 544 26.93 -21.16 -0.87
C CYS A 544 26.64 -22.59 -0.38
N PHE A 545 27.03 -23.59 -1.18
CA PHE A 545 26.64 -24.98 -0.95
C PHE A 545 27.20 -25.60 0.33
N GLN A 546 28.35 -25.14 0.83
CA GLN A 546 28.92 -25.70 2.07
C GLN A 546 28.07 -25.30 3.27
N GLU A 547 27.78 -24.02 3.41
CA GLU A 547 26.96 -23.43 4.46
C GLU A 547 25.51 -23.93 4.39
N LEU A 548 24.97 -24.08 3.17
CA LEU A 548 23.65 -24.69 2.96
C LEU A 548 23.59 -26.14 3.46
N ARG A 549 24.65 -26.94 3.22
CA ARG A 549 24.73 -28.31 3.71
C ARG A 549 24.74 -28.35 5.24
N ASP A 550 25.49 -27.45 5.86
CA ASP A 550 25.67 -27.44 7.31
C ASP A 550 24.36 -27.02 8.00
N ASP A 551 23.70 -25.97 7.52
CA ASP A 551 22.40 -25.52 8.06
C ASP A 551 21.29 -26.55 7.83
N SER A 552 21.20 -27.16 6.64
CA SER A 552 20.22 -28.21 6.36
C SER A 552 20.43 -29.47 7.22
N SER A 553 21.68 -29.88 7.44
CA SER A 553 22.01 -31.00 8.35
C SER A 553 21.59 -30.71 9.79
N ARG A 554 21.78 -29.46 10.25
CA ARG A 554 21.37 -29.03 11.58
C ARG A 554 19.84 -29.09 11.75
N VAL A 555 19.07 -28.59 10.77
CA VAL A 555 17.60 -28.67 10.79
C VAL A 555 17.11 -30.12 10.79
N LEU A 556 17.73 -30.99 9.98
CA LEU A 556 17.37 -32.42 9.95
C LEU A 556 17.62 -33.11 11.30
N LYS A 557 18.73 -32.77 11.97
CA LYS A 557 19.03 -33.27 13.31
C LYS A 557 17.99 -32.81 14.34
N LEU A 558 17.60 -31.54 14.32
CA LEU A 558 16.61 -30.97 15.24
C LEU A 558 15.20 -31.53 15.02
N THR A 559 14.82 -31.77 13.77
CA THR A 559 13.47 -32.22 13.40
C THR A 559 13.33 -33.75 13.29
N GLY A 560 14.39 -34.51 13.55
CA GLY A 560 14.39 -35.97 13.43
C GLY A 560 14.18 -36.45 11.99
N ASN A 561 14.81 -35.77 11.01
CA ASN A 561 14.73 -36.02 9.57
C ASN A 561 13.31 -35.86 8.98
N ARG A 562 12.41 -35.12 9.63
CA ARG A 562 11.03 -34.93 9.16
C ARG A 562 10.85 -33.70 8.26
N ASP A 563 11.80 -32.76 8.28
CA ASP A 563 11.70 -31.54 7.48
C ASP A 563 12.06 -31.81 6.01
N THR A 564 11.04 -31.75 5.15
CA THR A 564 11.18 -32.03 3.71
C THR A 564 12.01 -30.98 2.98
N ASP A 565 11.95 -29.73 3.41
CA ASP A 565 12.70 -28.64 2.78
C ASP A 565 14.19 -28.80 3.07
N ALA A 566 14.54 -29.13 4.32
CA ALA A 566 15.91 -29.40 4.71
C ALA A 566 16.51 -30.61 3.98
N LEU A 567 15.74 -31.68 3.75
CA LEU A 567 16.18 -32.82 2.93
C LEU A 567 16.51 -32.39 1.49
N GLN A 568 15.67 -31.53 0.89
CA GLN A 568 15.91 -31.02 -0.46
C GLN A 568 17.13 -30.10 -0.52
N TRP A 569 17.31 -29.21 0.46
CA TRP A 569 18.47 -28.34 0.55
C TRP A 569 19.77 -29.13 0.73
N HIS A 570 19.75 -30.17 1.56
CA HIS A 570 20.90 -31.03 1.78
C HIS A 570 21.35 -31.73 0.48
N ARG A 571 20.39 -32.28 -0.30
CA ARG A 571 20.69 -32.87 -1.61
C ARG A 571 21.24 -31.84 -2.60
N ALA A 572 20.59 -30.67 -2.70
CA ALA A 572 21.04 -29.60 -3.59
C ALA A 572 22.46 -29.12 -3.25
N ALA A 573 22.80 -29.07 -1.96
CA ALA A 573 24.13 -28.73 -1.50
C ALA A 573 25.17 -29.79 -1.90
N GLU A 574 24.89 -31.08 -1.70
CA GLU A 574 25.77 -32.18 -2.12
C GLU A 574 25.99 -32.21 -3.64
N GLU A 575 24.93 -32.01 -4.43
CA GLU A 575 25.03 -31.90 -5.89
C GLU A 575 25.88 -30.71 -6.32
N GLY A 576 25.66 -29.55 -5.70
CA GLY A 576 26.41 -28.32 -5.96
C GLY A 576 27.91 -28.45 -5.61
N LEU A 577 28.22 -29.09 -4.48
CA LEU A 577 29.59 -29.39 -4.08
C LEU A 577 30.26 -30.38 -5.04
N ALA A 578 29.58 -31.47 -5.42
CA ALA A 578 30.09 -32.43 -6.39
C ALA A 578 30.36 -31.80 -7.77
N TYR A 579 29.48 -30.90 -8.21
CA TYR A 579 29.68 -30.13 -9.43
C TYR A 579 30.92 -29.23 -9.35
N LYS A 580 31.09 -28.50 -8.23
CA LYS A 580 32.26 -27.64 -7.99
C LYS A 580 33.57 -28.43 -8.00
N SER A 581 33.60 -29.60 -7.38
CA SER A 581 34.75 -30.51 -7.38
C SER A 581 35.09 -31.05 -8.77
N ARG A 582 34.09 -31.48 -9.56
CA ARG A 582 34.31 -31.91 -10.95
C ARG A 582 34.86 -30.79 -11.82
N ARG A 583 34.36 -29.58 -11.66
CA ARG A 583 34.83 -28.40 -12.41
C ARG A 583 36.29 -28.05 -12.06
N GLN A 584 36.67 -28.16 -10.79
CA GLN A 584 38.06 -27.95 -10.36
C GLN A 584 39.00 -29.04 -10.89
N ALA A 585 38.54 -30.30 -11.00
CA ALA A 585 39.33 -31.39 -11.55
C ALA A 585 39.56 -31.28 -13.08
N LEU A 586 38.60 -30.71 -13.82
CA LEU A 586 38.71 -30.51 -15.28
C LEU A 586 39.57 -29.31 -15.67
N HIS A 587 39.74 -28.34 -14.76
CA HIS A 587 40.60 -27.18 -14.94
C HIS A 587 41.57 -27.11 -13.76
N PRO A 588 42.56 -28.02 -13.68
CA PRO A 588 43.63 -27.86 -12.73
C PRO A 588 44.24 -26.47 -12.97
N ARG A 589 44.29 -25.64 -11.92
CA ARG A 589 44.99 -24.36 -12.00
C ARG A 589 46.43 -24.69 -12.42
N GLU A 590 46.82 -24.27 -13.63
CA GLU A 590 48.23 -24.20 -13.98
C GLU A 590 48.83 -23.17 -13.02
N GLU A 591 49.61 -23.65 -12.05
CA GLU A 591 50.42 -22.83 -11.16
C GLU A 591 51.62 -22.21 -11.89
#